data_AF-A0A0W8DUB9-F1
#
_entry.id   AF-A0A0W8DUB9-F1
#
_cell.length_a   1.000
_cell.length_b   1.000
_cell.length_c   1.000
_cell.angle_alpha   90.00
_cell.angle_beta   90.00
_cell.angle_gamma   90.00
#
_symmetry.space_group_name_H-M   'P 1'
#
loop_
_entity.id
_entity.type
_entity.pdbx_description
1 polymer ?
#
loop_
_entity_poly.entity_id
_entity_poly.type
_entity_poly.pdbx_seq_one_letter_code
_entity_poly.pdbx_strand_id
1 'polypeptide(L)'
;MLRVNLWTSRNVCEDRVIEEVVIPTLGRVYEDPDAEIRRRALSFIIEVARQLESVKFDSLLDILASAMTLSSNEDAQLVAASGIVSLFSSAFDHLPPARAVRMYDLLATTVETHRNRDVRHTALSCLLNVCEARATDWKLQWKEQQQTRTSRFLYVSRRAARINTAGVQVTASCVPVARALRALLTLVSAEPDAELFCMAVKGIKTMLENRAILEDVDIMFHVATMMVPDSKPSIESAVDNLSSMKKKRHIGNDFVHVVFKECDEDYDLQTLSGQFNDVHIVIQPLNDHEYRTEVHVKAGIPPFGPLYGRQIVSSSIISETVRLTCLNANLACQVFHQDLVGFALNCEERLKQIKQLGLRLATTDEWKID
;
A
#
# COMPACT_ATOMS: atom_id res chain seq x y z
N MET A 1 3.52 -41.51 -5.96
CA MET A 1 2.16 -41.50 -6.57
C MET A 1 1.04 -41.66 -5.56
N LEU A 2 0.93 -42.77 -4.80
CA LEU A 2 -0.18 -43.00 -3.85
C LEU A 2 -0.41 -41.87 -2.83
N ARG A 3 0.65 -41.34 -2.22
CA ARG A 3 0.56 -40.23 -1.25
C ARG A 3 0.08 -38.91 -1.86
N VAL A 4 0.51 -38.62 -3.09
CA VAL A 4 0.07 -37.43 -3.83
C VAL A 4 -1.38 -37.61 -4.27
N ASN A 5 -1.76 -38.78 -4.77
CA ASN A 5 -3.14 -39.06 -5.15
C ASN A 5 -4.10 -39.01 -3.94
N LEU A 6 -3.71 -39.56 -2.78
CA LEU A 6 -4.50 -39.46 -1.55
C LEU A 6 -4.65 -38.00 -1.09
N TRP A 7 -3.59 -37.20 -1.20
CA TRP A 7 -3.59 -35.79 -0.83
C TRP A 7 -4.43 -34.93 -1.79
N THR A 8 -4.32 -35.15 -3.10
CA THR A 8 -5.16 -34.51 -4.11
C THR A 8 -6.62 -34.92 -3.99
N SER A 9 -6.92 -36.21 -3.77
CA SER A 9 -8.27 -36.70 -3.53
C SER A 9 -8.87 -36.14 -2.23
N ARG A 10 -8.05 -35.95 -1.19
CA ARG A 10 -8.48 -35.30 0.05
C ARG A 10 -8.90 -33.85 -0.19
N ASN A 11 -8.07 -33.06 -0.88
CA ASN A 11 -8.40 -31.66 -1.18
C ASN A 11 -9.65 -31.53 -2.07
N VAL A 12 -9.81 -32.40 -3.07
CA VAL A 12 -10.99 -32.40 -3.94
C VAL A 12 -12.26 -32.77 -3.16
N CYS A 13 -12.19 -33.73 -2.23
CA CYS A 13 -13.31 -34.06 -1.35
C CYS A 13 -13.62 -32.93 -0.36
N GLU A 14 -12.61 -32.32 0.25
CA GLU A 14 -12.76 -31.18 1.16
C GLU A 14 -13.39 -29.98 0.46
N ASP A 15 -12.95 -29.66 -0.76
CA ASP A 15 -13.49 -28.55 -1.55
C ASP A 15 -14.96 -28.75 -1.91
N ARG A 16 -15.35 -29.97 -2.30
CA ARG A 16 -16.76 -30.30 -2.58
C ARG A 16 -17.63 -30.20 -1.34
N VAL A 17 -17.15 -30.65 -0.18
CA VAL A 17 -17.89 -30.48 1.09
C VAL A 17 -18.05 -29.00 1.42
N ILE A 18 -17.03 -28.18 1.18
CA ILE A 18 -17.12 -26.74 1.41
C ILE A 18 -18.17 -26.10 0.47
N GLU A 19 -18.14 -26.43 -0.82
CA GLU A 19 -19.07 -25.86 -1.81
C GLU A 19 -20.50 -26.35 -1.68
N GLU A 20 -20.70 -27.66 -1.48
CA GLU A 20 -22.02 -28.28 -1.52
C GLU A 20 -22.70 -28.26 -0.14
N VAL A 21 -21.92 -28.18 0.96
CA VAL A 21 -22.46 -28.27 2.33
C VAL A 21 -22.16 -27.00 3.13
N VAL A 22 -20.89 -26.64 3.33
CA VAL A 22 -20.52 -25.57 4.29
C VAL A 22 -21.01 -24.20 3.82
N ILE A 23 -20.76 -23.80 2.57
CA ILE A 23 -21.16 -22.48 2.07
C ILE A 23 -22.69 -22.34 2.04
N PRO A 24 -23.48 -23.30 1.52
CA PRO A 24 -24.94 -23.18 1.52
C PRO A 24 -25.57 -23.17 2.91
N THR A 25 -24.99 -23.90 3.87
CA THR A 25 -25.55 -24.01 5.23
C THR A 25 -25.09 -22.90 6.17
N LEU A 26 -23.81 -22.53 6.11
CA LEU A 26 -23.20 -21.60 7.07
C LEU A 26 -22.87 -20.23 6.48
N GLY A 27 -23.11 -20.00 5.18
CA GLY A 27 -22.75 -18.75 4.49
C GLY A 27 -23.36 -17.49 5.08
N ARG A 28 -24.54 -17.58 5.72
CA ARG A 28 -25.21 -16.47 6.43
C ARG A 28 -25.43 -16.74 7.92
N VAL A 29 -24.64 -17.64 8.51
CA VAL A 29 -24.85 -18.03 9.90
C VAL A 29 -24.68 -16.89 10.89
N TYR A 30 -23.98 -15.81 10.50
CA TYR A 30 -23.85 -14.60 11.31
C TYR A 30 -25.17 -13.81 11.47
N GLU A 31 -26.20 -14.11 10.68
CA GLU A 31 -27.56 -13.55 10.79
C GLU A 31 -28.50 -14.42 11.63
N ASP A 32 -28.04 -15.59 12.10
CA ASP A 32 -28.87 -16.49 12.91
C ASP A 32 -29.36 -15.77 14.19
N PRO A 33 -30.62 -15.94 14.63
CA PRO A 33 -31.13 -15.29 15.83
C PRO A 33 -30.39 -15.70 17.11
N ASP A 34 -29.89 -16.93 17.20
CA ASP A 34 -29.22 -17.44 18.40
C ASP A 34 -27.72 -17.14 18.38
N ALA A 35 -27.28 -16.38 19.38
CA ALA A 35 -25.87 -16.03 19.56
C ALA A 35 -24.95 -17.24 19.71
N GLU A 36 -25.40 -18.33 20.32
CA GLU A 36 -24.59 -19.55 20.47
C GLU A 36 -24.39 -20.26 19.13
N ILE A 37 -25.41 -20.27 18.26
CA ILE A 37 -25.31 -20.82 16.91
C ILE A 37 -24.32 -19.99 16.09
N ARG A 38 -24.44 -18.66 16.12
CA ARG A 38 -23.49 -17.74 15.46
C ARG A 38 -22.06 -18.03 15.89
N ARG A 39 -21.80 -18.04 17.21
CA ARG A 39 -20.46 -18.27 17.77
C ARG A 39 -19.88 -19.63 17.36
N ARG A 40 -20.65 -20.71 17.52
CA ARG A 40 -20.18 -22.07 17.22
C ARG A 40 -19.92 -22.27 15.74
N ALA A 41 -20.82 -21.79 14.88
CA ALA A 41 -20.67 -21.95 13.44
C ALA A 41 -19.49 -21.13 12.90
N LEU A 42 -19.32 -19.89 13.35
CA LEU A 42 -18.16 -19.08 12.98
C LEU A 42 -16.86 -19.69 13.51
N SER A 43 -16.86 -20.22 14.74
CA SER A 43 -15.70 -20.94 15.30
C SER A 43 -15.35 -22.18 14.47
N PHE A 44 -16.36 -22.94 14.05
CA PHE A 44 -16.18 -24.08 13.15
C PHE A 44 -15.58 -23.66 11.80
N ILE A 45 -16.07 -22.58 11.20
CA ILE A 45 -15.50 -22.03 9.95
C ILE A 45 -14.03 -21.68 10.14
N ILE A 46 -13.67 -21.05 11.26
CA ILE A 46 -12.28 -20.69 11.60
C ILE A 46 -11.40 -21.95 11.72
N GLU A 47 -11.90 -23.00 12.36
CA GLU A 47 -11.19 -24.27 12.50
C GLU A 47 -10.92 -24.96 11.15
N VAL A 48 -11.95 -25.03 10.30
CA VAL A 48 -11.83 -25.59 8.95
C VAL A 48 -10.87 -24.75 8.10
N ALA A 49 -11.01 -23.42 8.11
CA ALA A 49 -10.16 -22.52 7.35
C ALA A 49 -8.68 -22.63 7.74
N ARG A 50 -8.37 -22.93 9.01
CA ARG A 50 -6.99 -23.09 9.49
C ARG A 50 -6.28 -24.29 8.86
N GLN A 51 -7.00 -25.37 8.57
CA GLN A 51 -6.44 -26.61 8.03
C GLN A 51 -6.47 -26.67 6.50
N LEU A 52 -7.21 -25.76 5.86
CA LEU A 52 -7.48 -25.81 4.43
C LEU A 52 -6.31 -25.26 3.62
N GLU A 53 -5.74 -26.07 2.74
CA GLU A 53 -4.64 -25.68 1.82
C GLU A 53 -5.13 -25.30 0.41
N SER A 54 -6.44 -25.44 0.15
CA SER A 54 -7.07 -25.12 -1.13
C SER A 54 -7.39 -23.62 -1.32
N VAL A 55 -7.73 -23.24 -2.55
CA VAL A 55 -8.30 -21.94 -2.95
C VAL A 55 -9.65 -21.66 -2.27
N LYS A 56 -10.35 -22.69 -1.78
CA LYS A 56 -11.61 -22.54 -1.03
C LYS A 56 -11.45 -21.86 0.32
N PHE A 57 -10.21 -21.69 0.79
CA PHE A 57 -9.89 -20.80 1.91
C PHE A 57 -10.49 -19.42 1.71
N ASP A 58 -10.45 -18.90 0.47
CA ASP A 58 -10.93 -17.55 0.22
C ASP A 58 -12.42 -17.39 0.45
N SER A 59 -13.21 -18.42 0.11
CA SER A 59 -14.66 -18.45 0.34
C SER A 59 -15.02 -18.52 1.83
N LEU A 60 -14.26 -19.26 2.63
CA LEU A 60 -14.48 -19.28 4.09
C LEU A 60 -14.07 -17.94 4.73
N LEU A 61 -12.97 -17.34 4.26
CA LEU A 61 -12.57 -16.01 4.70
C LEU A 61 -13.59 -14.94 4.29
N ASP A 62 -14.27 -15.09 3.13
CA ASP A 62 -15.37 -14.20 2.72
C ASP A 62 -16.56 -14.25 3.68
N ILE A 63 -16.91 -15.44 4.20
CA ILE A 63 -17.97 -15.57 5.20
C ILE A 63 -17.58 -14.83 6.47
N LEU A 64 -16.34 -14.97 6.93
CA LEU A 64 -15.83 -14.24 8.11
C LEU A 64 -15.79 -12.73 7.85
N ALA A 65 -15.33 -12.29 6.68
CA ALA A 65 -15.31 -10.87 6.32
C ALA A 65 -16.72 -10.28 6.27
N SER A 66 -17.70 -11.03 5.74
CA SER A 66 -19.11 -10.65 5.73
C SER A 66 -19.70 -10.59 7.14
N ALA A 67 -19.40 -11.59 7.98
CA ALA A 67 -19.80 -11.58 9.39
C ALA A 67 -19.21 -10.39 10.17
N MET A 68 -17.97 -10.00 9.87
CA MET A 68 -17.32 -8.85 10.47
C MET A 68 -17.93 -7.52 10.01
N THR A 69 -18.34 -7.39 8.75
CA THR A 69 -18.71 -6.09 8.15
C THR A 69 -20.22 -5.86 7.98
N LEU A 70 -20.98 -6.91 7.67
CA LEU A 70 -22.40 -6.84 7.32
C LEU A 70 -23.33 -7.24 8.46
N SER A 71 -22.84 -8.04 9.42
CA SER A 71 -23.64 -8.48 10.56
C SER A 71 -24.14 -7.30 11.39
N SER A 72 -25.40 -7.32 11.81
CA SER A 72 -25.94 -6.42 12.83
C SER A 72 -25.59 -6.84 14.26
N ASN A 73 -25.13 -8.09 14.44
CA ASN A 73 -24.86 -8.69 15.73
C ASN A 73 -23.40 -8.48 16.13
N GLU A 74 -23.15 -7.75 17.23
CA GLU A 74 -21.80 -7.41 17.71
C GLU A 74 -20.97 -8.64 18.08
N ASP A 75 -21.59 -9.68 18.65
CA ASP A 75 -20.92 -10.93 18.99
C ASP A 75 -20.37 -11.65 17.75
N ALA A 76 -21.14 -11.68 16.66
CA ALA A 76 -20.69 -12.28 15.41
C ALA A 76 -19.56 -11.46 14.77
N GLN A 77 -19.64 -10.13 14.80
CA GLN A 77 -18.58 -9.25 14.31
C GLN A 77 -17.26 -9.50 15.07
N LEU A 78 -17.32 -9.60 16.40
CA LEU A 78 -16.16 -9.78 17.25
C LEU A 78 -15.53 -11.16 17.09
N VAL A 79 -16.34 -12.23 17.00
CA VAL A 79 -15.84 -13.58 16.74
C VAL A 79 -15.18 -13.67 15.36
N ALA A 80 -15.78 -13.05 14.34
CA ALA A 80 -15.20 -13.00 13.01
C ALA A 80 -13.86 -12.25 12.99
N ALA A 81 -13.79 -11.08 13.62
CA ALA A 81 -12.55 -10.29 13.71
C ALA A 81 -11.44 -11.07 14.44
N SER A 82 -11.76 -11.65 15.60
CA SER A 82 -10.82 -12.47 16.38
C SER A 82 -10.37 -13.72 15.60
N GLY A 83 -11.28 -14.33 14.86
CA GLY A 83 -11.04 -15.45 13.97
C GLY A 83 -10.04 -15.11 12.85
N ILE A 84 -10.25 -13.98 12.16
CA ILE A 84 -9.34 -13.51 11.11
C ILE A 84 -7.94 -13.24 11.68
N VAL A 85 -7.85 -12.62 12.86
CA VAL A 85 -6.55 -12.41 13.54
C VAL A 85 -5.86 -13.74 13.88
N SER A 86 -6.62 -14.72 14.38
CA SER A 86 -6.11 -16.07 14.66
C SER A 86 -5.60 -16.78 13.39
N LEU A 87 -6.37 -16.71 12.31
CA LEU A 87 -5.98 -17.27 11.01
C LEU A 87 -4.75 -16.56 10.45
N PHE A 88 -4.64 -15.25 10.61
CA PHE A 88 -3.49 -14.49 10.16
C PHE A 88 -2.21 -14.87 10.92
N SER A 89 -2.28 -14.99 12.25
CA SER A 89 -1.15 -15.45 13.08
C SER A 89 -0.71 -16.88 12.70
N SER A 90 -1.66 -17.75 12.38
CA SER A 90 -1.39 -19.10 11.89
C SER A 90 -0.73 -19.06 10.50
N ALA A 91 -1.25 -18.26 9.56
CA ALA A 91 -0.76 -18.18 8.20
C ALA A 91 0.56 -17.40 8.06
N PHE A 92 0.99 -16.65 9.09
CA PHE A 92 2.17 -15.78 9.04
C PHE A 92 3.47 -16.51 8.67
N ASP A 93 3.57 -17.80 9.01
CA ASP A 93 4.73 -18.67 8.75
C ASP A 93 4.41 -19.83 7.77
N HIS A 94 3.23 -19.83 7.13
CA HIS A 94 2.82 -20.84 6.16
C HIS A 94 2.53 -20.29 4.75
N LEU A 95 2.83 -21.11 3.75
CA LEU A 95 2.43 -20.86 2.36
C LEU A 95 0.95 -21.18 2.16
N PRO A 96 0.25 -20.54 1.20
CA PRO A 96 0.73 -19.44 0.35
C PRO A 96 0.68 -18.06 1.04
N PRO A 97 1.64 -17.16 0.76
CA PRO A 97 1.74 -15.85 1.40
C PRO A 97 0.58 -14.91 1.06
N ALA A 98 -0.12 -15.16 -0.05
CA ALA A 98 -1.29 -14.39 -0.49
C ALA A 98 -2.41 -14.36 0.56
N ARG A 99 -2.58 -15.44 1.35
CA ARG A 99 -3.59 -15.50 2.42
C ARG A 99 -3.31 -14.47 3.51
N ALA A 100 -2.05 -14.38 3.92
CA ALA A 100 -1.61 -13.45 4.93
C ALA A 100 -1.77 -11.99 4.47
N VAL A 101 -1.43 -11.69 3.21
CA VAL A 101 -1.64 -10.36 2.61
C VAL A 101 -3.11 -9.98 2.61
N ARG A 102 -3.99 -10.90 2.19
CA ARG A 102 -5.44 -10.66 2.13
C ARG A 102 -6.05 -10.41 3.51
N MET A 103 -5.67 -11.20 4.52
CA MET A 103 -6.13 -10.99 5.89
C MET A 103 -5.63 -9.67 6.47
N TYR A 104 -4.38 -9.29 6.20
CA TYR A 104 -3.84 -7.99 6.60
C TYR A 104 -4.63 -6.82 6.00
N ASP A 105 -4.96 -6.90 4.71
CA ASP A 105 -5.76 -5.89 4.01
C ASP A 105 -7.17 -5.74 4.58
N LEU A 106 -7.81 -6.85 4.94
CA LEU A 106 -9.10 -6.84 5.64
C LEU A 106 -9.00 -6.13 6.98
N LEU A 107 -8.01 -6.49 7.81
CA LEU A 107 -7.81 -5.88 9.13
C LEU A 107 -7.50 -4.38 9.04
N ALA A 108 -6.67 -3.94 8.08
CA ALA A 108 -6.41 -2.53 7.83
C ALA A 108 -7.68 -1.76 7.45
N THR A 109 -8.56 -2.37 6.65
CA THR A 109 -9.87 -1.78 6.29
C THR A 109 -10.81 -1.68 7.49
N THR A 110 -10.81 -2.72 8.33
CA THR A 110 -11.62 -2.76 9.56
C THR A 110 -11.22 -1.63 10.51
N VAL A 111 -9.93 -1.38 10.68
CA VAL A 111 -9.45 -0.24 11.49
C VAL A 111 -9.97 1.08 10.94
N GLU A 112 -9.93 1.28 9.62
CA GLU A 112 -10.34 2.53 8.98
C GLU A 112 -11.86 2.78 9.02
N THR A 113 -12.68 1.74 8.88
CA THR A 113 -14.11 1.90 8.52
C THR A 113 -15.12 1.35 9.53
N HIS A 114 -14.69 0.47 10.44
CA HIS A 114 -15.63 -0.27 11.28
C HIS A 114 -16.18 0.59 12.42
N ARG A 115 -17.48 0.43 12.76
CA ARG A 115 -18.14 1.25 13.79
C ARG A 115 -17.94 0.71 15.20
N ASN A 116 -17.92 -0.61 15.36
CA ASN A 116 -17.75 -1.26 16.66
C ASN A 116 -16.31 -1.04 17.18
N ARG A 117 -16.20 -0.53 18.40
CA ARG A 117 -14.95 -0.29 19.13
C ARG A 117 -14.13 -1.56 19.29
N ASP A 118 -14.72 -2.65 19.74
CA ASP A 118 -13.95 -3.85 20.13
C ASP A 118 -13.40 -4.59 18.90
N VAL A 119 -14.13 -4.52 17.79
CA VAL A 119 -13.67 -5.01 16.48
C VAL A 119 -12.48 -4.18 15.99
N ARG A 120 -12.55 -2.85 16.06
CA ARG A 120 -11.42 -1.97 15.72
C ARG A 120 -10.22 -2.22 16.63
N HIS A 121 -10.44 -2.38 17.93
CA HIS A 121 -9.39 -2.67 18.90
C HIS A 121 -8.68 -3.99 18.57
N THR A 122 -9.44 -5.02 18.22
CA THR A 122 -8.91 -6.34 17.83
C THR A 122 -8.06 -6.25 16.57
N ALA A 123 -8.55 -5.56 15.53
CA ALA A 123 -7.83 -5.36 14.29
C ALA A 123 -6.56 -4.49 14.50
N LEU A 124 -6.69 -3.39 15.24
CA LEU A 124 -5.59 -2.48 15.56
C LEU A 124 -4.49 -3.19 16.34
N SER A 125 -4.84 -3.94 17.38
CA SER A 125 -3.89 -4.74 18.17
C SER A 125 -3.08 -5.67 17.27
N CYS A 126 -3.74 -6.35 16.33
CA CYS A 126 -3.06 -7.21 15.38
C CYS A 126 -2.13 -6.44 14.44
N LEU A 127 -2.55 -5.30 13.90
CA LEU A 127 -1.69 -4.50 13.01
C LEU A 127 -0.47 -3.97 13.75
N LEU A 128 -0.62 -3.55 15.01
CA LEU A 128 0.51 -3.10 15.85
C LEU A 128 1.51 -4.21 16.14
N ASN A 129 1.04 -5.45 16.31
CA ASN A 129 1.94 -6.60 16.43
C ASN A 129 2.71 -6.85 15.13
N VAL A 130 2.22 -6.38 13.98
CA VAL A 130 2.76 -6.67 12.64
C VAL A 130 3.03 -5.37 11.87
N CYS A 131 3.61 -4.39 12.57
CA CYS A 131 3.94 -3.07 12.02
C CYS A 131 5.44 -2.80 11.91
N GLU A 132 6.30 -3.81 12.12
CA GLU A 132 7.75 -3.64 12.04
C GLU A 132 8.39 -4.58 11.02
N ALA A 133 9.45 -4.09 10.38
CA ALA A 133 10.31 -4.86 9.51
C ALA A 133 11.68 -5.10 10.18
N ARG A 134 12.29 -6.25 9.90
CA ARG A 134 13.69 -6.49 10.25
C ARG A 134 14.59 -5.60 9.38
N ALA A 135 15.45 -4.80 10.01
CA ALA A 135 16.29 -3.81 9.32
C ALA A 135 17.27 -4.38 8.28
N THR A 136 17.63 -5.66 8.37
CA THR A 136 18.65 -6.28 7.51
C THR A 136 18.10 -6.86 6.20
N ASP A 137 16.86 -7.36 6.23
CA ASP A 137 16.26 -8.09 5.10
C ASP A 137 14.80 -7.68 4.82
N TRP A 138 14.31 -6.64 5.48
CA TRP A 138 12.98 -6.03 5.30
C TRP A 138 11.82 -7.03 5.45
N LYS A 139 12.07 -8.16 6.13
CA LYS A 139 11.04 -9.15 6.43
C LYS A 139 10.14 -8.65 7.54
N LEU A 140 8.85 -8.93 7.37
CA LEU A 140 7.83 -8.55 8.32
C LEU A 140 8.03 -9.30 9.65
N GLN A 141 7.93 -8.58 10.75
CA GLN A 141 8.07 -9.13 12.10
C GLN A 141 6.72 -9.08 12.82
N TRP A 142 6.35 -10.20 13.43
CA TRP A 142 5.25 -10.29 14.38
C TRP A 142 5.83 -10.21 15.79
N LYS A 143 5.55 -9.11 16.49
CA LYS A 143 5.96 -8.87 17.87
C LYS A 143 4.74 -8.97 18.76
N GLU A 144 4.73 -9.98 19.61
CA GLU A 144 3.71 -10.16 20.62
C GLU A 144 4.40 -10.31 21.97
N GLN A 145 4.16 -9.35 22.87
CA GLN A 145 4.78 -9.27 24.19
C GLN A 145 6.33 -9.29 24.12
N GLN A 146 6.96 -10.42 24.43
CA GLN A 146 8.41 -10.63 24.45
C GLN A 146 8.90 -11.55 23.31
N GLN A 147 8.01 -12.04 22.45
CA GLN A 147 8.36 -12.93 21.36
C GLN A 147 8.31 -12.18 20.03
N THR A 148 9.37 -12.33 19.23
CA THR A 148 9.43 -11.81 17.86
C THR A 148 9.52 -12.98 16.89
N ARG A 149 8.48 -13.17 16.09
CA ARG A 149 8.49 -14.08 14.93
C ARG A 149 8.83 -13.26 13.70
N THR A 150 9.63 -13.79 12.79
CA THR A 150 9.93 -13.13 11.52
C THR A 150 9.50 -14.04 10.40
N SER A 151 8.61 -13.53 9.54
CA SER A 151 8.06 -14.34 8.45
C SER A 151 9.16 -14.72 7.48
N ARG A 152 9.06 -15.90 6.87
CA ARG A 152 10.02 -16.39 5.87
C ARG A 152 9.76 -15.84 4.46
N PHE A 153 8.55 -15.33 4.22
CA PHE A 153 8.05 -14.98 2.88
C PHE A 153 7.31 -13.65 2.81
N LEU A 154 6.96 -13.02 3.94
CA LEU A 154 6.32 -11.70 3.96
C LEU A 154 7.36 -10.59 4.11
N TYR A 155 7.30 -9.62 3.22
CA TYR A 155 8.16 -8.45 3.20
C TYR A 155 7.33 -7.17 3.32
N VAL A 156 7.96 -6.12 3.83
CA VAL A 156 7.31 -4.80 4.02
C VAL A 156 7.38 -3.94 2.76
N SER A 157 8.32 -4.25 1.86
CA SER A 157 8.49 -3.55 0.58
C SER A 157 8.46 -4.51 -0.61
N ARG A 158 7.84 -4.08 -1.72
CA ARG A 158 7.88 -4.77 -3.01
C ARG A 158 9.30 -4.90 -3.56
N ARG A 159 10.20 -3.98 -3.22
CA ARG A 159 11.61 -4.04 -3.59
C ARG A 159 12.32 -5.15 -2.83
N ALA A 160 12.12 -5.22 -1.51
CA ALA A 160 12.69 -6.27 -0.68
C ALA A 160 12.22 -7.67 -1.09
N ALA A 161 10.94 -7.83 -1.43
CA ALA A 161 10.42 -9.09 -1.95
C ALA A 161 11.12 -9.52 -3.26
N ARG A 162 11.45 -8.57 -4.15
CA ARG A 162 12.14 -8.85 -5.43
C ARG A 162 13.63 -9.16 -5.27
N ILE A 163 14.34 -8.41 -4.43
CA ILE A 163 15.79 -8.63 -4.22
C ILE A 163 16.04 -10.01 -3.61
N ASN A 164 15.24 -10.38 -2.61
CA ASN A 164 15.42 -11.65 -1.89
C ASN A 164 14.87 -12.88 -2.66
N THR A 165 14.26 -12.69 -3.83
CA THR A 165 13.78 -13.77 -4.71
C THR A 165 14.65 -13.99 -5.95
N ALA A 166 15.66 -13.15 -6.18
CA ALA A 166 16.59 -13.29 -7.29
C ALA A 166 17.48 -14.55 -7.12
N GLY A 167 17.01 -15.70 -7.62
CA GLY A 167 17.80 -16.94 -7.72
C GLY A 167 17.13 -18.22 -7.17
N VAL A 168 16.01 -18.12 -6.46
CA VAL A 168 15.27 -19.28 -5.94
C VAL A 168 13.77 -19.01 -6.10
N GLN A 169 12.97 -20.03 -6.51
CA GLN A 169 11.50 -19.98 -6.56
C GLN A 169 10.88 -19.87 -5.14
N VAL A 170 11.26 -18.87 -4.35
CA VAL A 170 10.61 -18.57 -3.07
C VAL A 170 9.39 -17.72 -3.39
N THR A 171 8.21 -18.22 -3.04
CA THR A 171 6.96 -17.46 -3.06
C THR A 171 7.02 -16.36 -1.99
N ALA A 172 7.46 -15.16 -2.39
CA ALA A 172 7.50 -13.98 -1.53
C ALA A 172 6.34 -13.03 -1.86
N SER A 173 5.75 -12.41 -0.83
CA SER A 173 4.75 -11.36 -1.02
C SER A 173 5.07 -10.12 -0.19
N CYS A 174 4.71 -8.97 -0.75
CA CYS A 174 4.71 -7.71 -0.02
C CYS A 174 3.40 -7.54 0.74
N VAL A 175 3.49 -7.23 2.03
CA VAL A 175 2.35 -6.80 2.84
C VAL A 175 2.27 -5.28 2.76
N PRO A 176 1.09 -4.69 2.48
CA PRO A 176 0.96 -3.25 2.27
C PRO A 176 0.96 -2.50 3.60
N VAL A 177 2.09 -2.47 4.30
CA VAL A 177 2.21 -1.84 5.63
C VAL A 177 1.91 -0.33 5.58
N ALA A 178 2.23 0.33 4.46
CA ALA A 178 1.85 1.73 4.22
C ALA A 178 0.31 1.95 4.21
N ARG A 179 -0.49 0.94 3.83
CA ARG A 179 -1.96 1.00 3.93
C ARG A 179 -2.41 1.03 5.38
N ALA A 180 -1.78 0.23 6.25
CA ALA A 180 -2.08 0.28 7.68
C ALA A 180 -1.70 1.63 8.27
N LEU A 181 -0.56 2.23 7.89
CA LEU A 181 -0.20 3.59 8.32
C LEU A 181 -1.29 4.61 7.96
N ARG A 182 -1.81 4.54 6.73
CA ARG A 182 -2.95 5.37 6.31
C ARG A 182 -4.20 5.11 7.15
N ALA A 183 -4.54 3.85 7.41
CA ALA A 183 -5.69 3.49 8.24
C ALA A 183 -5.55 4.06 9.66
N LEU A 184 -4.34 4.03 10.24
CA LEU A 184 -4.06 4.64 11.55
C LEU A 184 -4.20 6.16 11.52
N LEU A 185 -3.72 6.84 10.47
CA LEU A 185 -3.88 8.29 10.32
C LEU A 185 -5.36 8.69 10.21
N THR A 186 -6.14 7.95 9.43
CA THR A 186 -7.60 8.14 9.34
C THR A 186 -8.26 7.89 10.68
N LEU A 187 -7.86 6.82 11.39
CA LEU A 187 -8.37 6.51 12.73
C LEU A 187 -8.13 7.68 13.69
N VAL A 188 -6.88 8.13 13.84
CA VAL A 188 -6.51 9.26 14.72
C VAL A 188 -7.30 10.53 14.42
N SER A 189 -7.66 10.76 13.16
CA SER A 189 -8.40 11.96 12.75
C SER A 189 -9.87 11.95 13.16
N ALA A 190 -10.46 10.78 13.38
CA ALA A 190 -11.90 10.61 13.62
C ALA A 190 -12.25 9.75 14.85
N GLU A 191 -11.27 9.26 15.59
CA GLU A 191 -11.46 8.31 16.70
C GLU A 191 -12.01 8.99 17.95
N PRO A 192 -13.21 8.60 18.44
CA PRO A 192 -13.72 9.09 19.72
C PRO A 192 -13.09 8.41 20.96
N ASP A 193 -12.57 7.19 20.83
CA ASP A 193 -12.05 6.42 21.97
C ASP A 193 -10.56 6.71 22.27
N ALA A 194 -10.28 7.10 23.51
CA ALA A 194 -8.93 7.52 23.92
C ALA A 194 -7.89 6.39 23.88
N GLU A 195 -8.28 5.14 24.13
CA GLU A 195 -7.37 3.99 24.11
C GLU A 195 -6.96 3.66 22.68
N LEU A 196 -7.93 3.52 21.78
CA LEU A 196 -7.72 3.33 20.33
C LEU A 196 -6.86 4.45 19.73
N PHE A 197 -7.13 5.71 20.11
CA PHE A 197 -6.32 6.86 19.70
C PHE A 197 -4.86 6.72 20.14
N CYS A 198 -4.61 6.42 21.42
CA CYS A 198 -3.25 6.25 21.93
C CYS A 198 -2.52 5.09 21.26
N MET A 199 -3.22 3.97 21.03
CA MET A 199 -2.69 2.82 20.30
C MET A 199 -2.31 3.18 18.87
N ALA A 200 -3.16 3.93 18.17
CA ALA A 200 -2.91 4.35 16.80
C ALA A 200 -1.72 5.32 16.70
N VAL A 201 -1.63 6.31 17.59
CA VAL A 201 -0.48 7.24 17.67
C VAL A 201 0.81 6.49 17.95
N LYS A 202 0.79 5.52 18.88
CA LYS A 202 1.96 4.65 19.15
C LYS A 202 2.36 3.87 17.89
N GLY A 203 1.39 3.28 17.19
CA GLY A 203 1.62 2.58 15.93
C GLY A 203 2.25 3.45 14.86
N ILE A 204 1.69 4.65 14.63
CA ILE A 204 2.23 5.63 13.68
C ILE A 204 3.69 5.94 14.03
N LYS A 205 3.98 6.22 15.30
CA LYS A 205 5.35 6.48 15.76
C LYS A 205 6.28 5.31 15.44
N THR A 206 5.91 4.09 15.83
CA THR A 206 6.72 2.89 15.56
C THR A 206 6.94 2.65 14.06
N MET A 207 5.91 2.87 13.25
CA MET A 207 5.99 2.70 11.80
C MET A 207 6.88 3.76 11.13
N LEU A 208 6.85 5.02 11.61
CA LEU A 208 7.69 6.10 11.09
C LEU A 208 9.16 5.96 11.52
N GLU A 209 9.42 5.43 12.72
CA GLU A 209 10.77 5.11 13.20
C GLU A 209 11.41 3.99 12.35
N ASN A 210 10.61 3.06 11.84
CA ASN A 210 11.07 1.97 11.00
C ASN A 210 11.12 2.40 9.51
N ARG A 211 12.25 2.99 9.10
CA ARG A 211 12.48 3.52 7.74
C ARG A 211 12.14 2.55 6.60
N ALA A 212 12.22 1.24 6.83
CA ALA A 212 11.88 0.21 5.86
C ALA A 212 10.41 0.23 5.41
N ILE A 213 9.50 0.76 6.23
CA ILE A 213 8.05 0.83 5.95
C ILE A 213 7.69 1.91 4.93
N LEU A 214 8.52 2.95 4.83
CA LEU A 214 8.30 4.09 3.96
C LEU A 214 8.95 3.93 2.57
N GLU A 215 9.60 2.78 2.30
CA GLU A 215 10.33 2.54 1.04
C GLU A 215 9.42 2.36 -0.18
N ASP A 216 8.13 2.07 -0.02
CA ASP A 216 7.21 1.67 -1.10
C ASP A 216 6.50 2.84 -1.81
N VAL A 217 7.10 4.04 -1.82
CA VAL A 217 6.63 5.11 -2.70
C VAL A 217 7.21 4.92 -4.10
N ASP A 218 6.34 4.55 -5.05
CA ASP A 218 6.71 4.42 -6.47
C ASP A 218 6.96 5.82 -7.06
N ILE A 219 8.21 6.10 -7.45
CA ILE A 219 8.62 7.33 -8.15
C ILE A 219 8.88 6.97 -9.61
N MET A 220 8.23 7.66 -10.54
CA MET A 220 8.47 7.55 -11.97
C MET A 220 9.18 8.81 -12.47
N PHE A 221 10.26 8.64 -13.24
CA PHE A 221 11.04 9.74 -13.81
C PHE A 221 10.78 9.86 -15.31
N HIS A 222 10.34 11.05 -15.76
CA HIS A 222 10.35 11.41 -17.17
C HIS A 222 11.78 11.77 -17.61
N VAL A 223 12.56 10.79 -18.05
CA VAL A 223 13.96 10.99 -18.43
C VAL A 223 14.07 11.50 -19.87
N ALA A 224 14.40 12.78 -20.05
CA ALA A 224 14.45 13.46 -21.35
C ALA A 224 15.27 12.73 -22.43
N THR A 225 16.38 12.10 -22.03
CA THR A 225 17.29 11.35 -22.91
C THR A 225 16.76 9.98 -23.32
N MET A 226 15.84 9.40 -22.53
CA MET A 226 15.22 8.09 -22.83
C MET A 226 13.87 8.21 -23.55
N MET A 227 13.33 9.43 -23.71
CA MET A 227 12.15 9.68 -24.52
C MET A 227 12.52 9.70 -26.01
N VAL A 228 12.43 8.54 -26.67
CA VAL A 228 12.71 8.39 -28.10
C VAL A 228 11.52 8.91 -28.93
N PRO A 229 11.72 9.75 -29.96
CA PRO A 229 10.65 10.14 -30.87
C PRO A 229 10.24 8.99 -31.80
N ASP A 230 8.93 8.75 -31.95
CA ASP A 230 8.34 7.61 -32.69
C ASP A 230 8.55 7.59 -34.22
N SER A 231 9.39 8.42 -34.82
CA SER A 231 9.46 8.56 -36.28
C SER A 231 10.87 8.34 -36.83
N LYS A 232 10.97 7.42 -37.81
CA LYS A 232 12.12 7.24 -38.71
C LYS A 232 12.61 8.59 -39.24
N PRO A 233 13.92 8.76 -39.49
CA PRO A 233 14.48 10.04 -39.86
C PRO A 233 14.03 10.39 -41.28
N SER A 234 13.08 11.29 -41.41
CA SER A 234 12.77 11.94 -42.67
C SER A 234 12.59 13.43 -42.45
N ILE A 235 13.54 14.18 -43.01
CA ILE A 235 13.60 15.62 -43.27
C ILE A 235 13.59 16.51 -42.00
N GLU A 236 14.76 17.11 -41.82
CA GLU A 236 15.27 17.90 -40.69
C GLU A 236 14.51 19.24 -40.53
N SER A 237 14.39 19.71 -39.27
CA SER A 237 13.78 20.97 -38.77
C SER A 237 12.34 20.93 -38.19
N ALA A 238 11.36 20.26 -38.81
CA ALA A 238 9.99 20.23 -38.28
C ALA A 238 9.77 19.11 -37.23
N VAL A 239 10.48 17.99 -37.37
CA VAL A 239 10.39 16.81 -36.49
C VAL A 239 11.08 17.05 -35.15
N ASP A 240 12.14 17.86 -35.11
CA ASP A 240 12.86 18.23 -33.88
C ASP A 240 12.00 19.10 -32.96
N ASN A 241 11.22 20.02 -33.54
CA ASN A 241 10.27 20.82 -32.79
C ASN A 241 9.13 19.96 -32.24
N LEU A 242 8.58 19.03 -33.04
CA LEU A 242 7.49 18.16 -32.60
C LEU A 242 7.91 17.15 -31.52
N SER A 243 9.11 16.57 -31.64
CA SER A 243 9.68 15.67 -30.63
C SER A 243 10.01 16.42 -29.32
N SER A 244 10.56 17.62 -29.42
CA SER A 244 10.80 18.51 -28.28
C SER A 244 9.50 18.95 -27.61
N MET A 245 8.44 19.20 -28.39
CA MET A 245 7.10 19.52 -27.85
C MET A 245 6.46 18.33 -27.12
N LYS A 246 6.64 17.08 -27.60
CA LYS A 246 6.17 15.88 -26.90
C LYS A 246 6.92 15.69 -25.57
N LYS A 247 8.25 15.84 -25.55
CA LYS A 247 9.06 15.79 -24.32
C LYS A 247 8.64 16.87 -23.33
N LYS A 248 8.48 18.10 -23.81
CA LYS A 248 8.04 19.25 -23.01
C LYS A 248 6.64 19.06 -22.43
N ARG A 249 5.74 18.35 -23.10
CA ARG A 249 4.41 18.01 -22.56
C ARG A 249 4.48 17.12 -21.31
N HIS A 250 5.44 16.20 -21.24
CA HIS A 250 5.58 15.34 -20.07
C HIS A 250 6.36 16.05 -18.98
N ILE A 251 7.60 16.48 -19.30
CA ILE A 251 8.52 17.08 -18.33
C ILE A 251 8.00 18.42 -17.82
N GLY A 252 7.45 19.28 -18.68
CA GLY A 252 6.98 20.63 -18.29
C GLY A 252 5.70 20.64 -17.44
N ASN A 253 5.10 19.47 -17.21
CA ASN A 253 3.94 19.29 -16.33
C ASN A 253 4.31 18.66 -14.98
N ASP A 254 5.58 18.31 -14.77
CA ASP A 254 6.06 17.82 -13.48
C ASP A 254 6.35 18.99 -12.53
N PHE A 255 6.10 18.79 -11.22
CA PHE A 255 6.38 19.80 -10.20
C PHE A 255 7.87 19.99 -9.89
N VAL A 256 8.63 18.89 -10.02
CA VAL A 256 10.01 18.76 -9.56
C VAL A 256 10.89 18.27 -10.70
N HIS A 257 11.97 19.00 -10.99
CA HIS A 257 12.93 18.65 -12.03
C HIS A 257 14.30 18.33 -11.43
N VAL A 258 14.87 17.21 -11.84
CA VAL A 258 16.28 16.89 -11.54
C VAL A 258 17.11 17.24 -12.77
N VAL A 259 18.06 18.15 -12.60
CA VAL A 259 18.94 18.65 -13.66
C VAL A 259 20.34 18.14 -13.40
N PHE A 260 20.86 17.30 -14.28
CA PHE A 260 22.26 16.89 -14.25
C PHE A 260 23.06 17.83 -15.15
N LYS A 261 24.01 18.57 -14.59
CA LYS A 261 24.89 19.48 -15.33
C LYS A 261 26.35 19.05 -15.19
N GLU A 262 27.08 19.04 -16.28
CA GLU A 262 28.53 18.75 -16.30
C GLU A 262 29.38 20.02 -16.37
N CYS A 263 28.75 21.17 -16.63
CA CYS A 263 29.40 22.48 -16.72
C CYS A 263 29.39 23.24 -15.39
N ASP A 264 30.34 24.18 -15.25
CA ASP A 264 30.45 25.08 -14.10
C ASP A 264 29.53 26.30 -14.17
N GLU A 265 28.91 26.55 -15.33
CA GLU A 265 27.96 27.65 -15.50
C GLU A 265 26.71 27.45 -14.63
N ASP A 266 26.15 28.56 -14.14
CA ASP A 266 24.91 28.52 -13.38
C ASP A 266 23.74 28.09 -14.28
N TYR A 267 22.85 27.27 -13.73
CA TYR A 267 21.70 26.76 -14.46
C TYR A 267 20.61 27.83 -14.48
N ASP A 268 20.20 28.26 -15.68
CA ASP A 268 19.07 29.18 -15.83
C ASP A 268 17.74 28.44 -15.58
N LEU A 269 17.02 28.85 -14.54
CA LEU A 269 15.71 28.30 -14.18
C LEU A 269 14.65 28.52 -15.27
N GLN A 270 14.85 29.48 -16.17
CA GLN A 270 13.92 29.74 -17.29
C GLN A 270 14.11 28.77 -18.47
N THR A 271 15.17 27.95 -18.45
CA THR A 271 15.48 26.97 -19.52
C THR A 271 14.30 26.02 -19.79
N LEU A 272 13.67 25.53 -18.73
CA LEU A 272 12.42 24.80 -18.81
C LEU A 272 11.29 25.79 -18.53
N SER A 273 10.51 26.11 -19.55
CA SER A 273 9.29 26.90 -19.41
C SER A 273 8.08 25.98 -19.27
N GLY A 274 7.43 26.03 -18.11
CA GLY A 274 6.28 25.20 -17.75
C GLY A 274 5.48 25.86 -16.62
N GLN A 275 4.18 25.57 -16.52
CA GLN A 275 3.33 26.13 -15.47
C GLN A 275 3.63 25.54 -14.08
N PHE A 276 4.28 24.37 -14.05
CA PHE A 276 4.47 23.56 -12.86
C PHE A 276 5.94 23.44 -12.43
N ASN A 277 6.84 24.29 -12.92
CA ASN A 277 8.27 24.23 -12.60
C ASN A 277 8.57 24.88 -11.23
N ASP A 278 8.21 24.17 -10.16
CA ASP A 278 8.19 24.71 -8.81
C ASP A 278 9.49 24.42 -8.03
N VAL A 279 10.15 23.30 -8.32
CA VAL A 279 11.41 22.90 -7.66
C VAL A 279 12.41 22.35 -8.68
N HIS A 280 13.65 22.84 -8.62
CA HIS A 280 14.77 22.31 -9.41
C HIS A 280 15.88 21.81 -8.50
N ILE A 281 16.27 20.54 -8.68
CA ILE A 281 17.41 19.92 -8.00
C ILE A 281 18.52 19.76 -9.02
N VAL A 282 19.49 20.67 -8.99
CA VAL A 282 20.66 20.66 -9.86
C VAL A 282 21.75 19.81 -9.24
N ILE A 283 22.30 18.88 -10.01
CA ILE A 283 23.37 17.98 -9.60
C ILE A 283 24.55 18.19 -10.53
N GLN A 284 25.71 18.48 -9.97
CA GLN A 284 26.95 18.65 -10.69
C GLN A 284 28.02 17.71 -10.11
N PRO A 285 28.64 16.82 -10.91
CA PRO A 285 29.78 16.04 -10.44
C PRO A 285 30.98 16.97 -10.20
N LEU A 286 31.64 16.83 -9.06
CA LEU A 286 32.90 17.53 -8.77
C LEU A 286 34.10 16.60 -9.02
N ASN A 287 33.96 15.34 -8.58
CA ASN A 287 34.92 14.26 -8.77
C ASN A 287 34.17 12.91 -8.67
N ASP A 288 34.89 11.79 -8.75
CA ASP A 288 34.31 10.43 -8.69
C ASP A 288 33.58 10.12 -7.37
N HIS A 289 33.81 10.91 -6.32
CA HIS A 289 33.33 10.66 -4.97
C HIS A 289 32.35 11.70 -4.44
N GLU A 290 32.24 12.87 -5.07
CA GLU A 290 31.51 14.02 -4.55
C GLU A 290 30.73 14.75 -5.64
N TYR A 291 29.52 15.14 -5.28
CA TYR A 291 28.58 15.87 -6.13
C TYR A 291 28.16 17.16 -5.42
N ARG A 292 28.12 18.26 -6.16
CA ARG A 292 27.49 19.49 -5.72
C ARG A 292 26.01 19.43 -6.06
N THR A 293 25.15 19.67 -5.07
CA THR A 293 23.70 19.76 -5.25
C THR A 293 23.25 21.19 -4.98
N GLU A 294 22.35 21.70 -5.82
CA GLU A 294 21.71 23.00 -5.63
C GLU A 294 20.19 22.87 -5.77
N VAL A 295 19.45 23.24 -4.73
CA VAL A 295 17.99 23.14 -4.69
C VAL A 295 17.37 24.52 -4.81
N HIS A 296 16.72 24.79 -5.93
CA HIS A 296 15.94 26.00 -6.16
C HIS A 296 14.46 25.70 -5.93
N VAL A 297 13.81 26.58 -5.18
CA VAL A 297 12.42 26.41 -4.74
C VAL A 297 11.66 27.69 -5.02
N LYS A 298 10.47 27.57 -5.62
CA LYS A 298 9.57 28.69 -5.82
C LYS A 298 9.10 29.26 -4.48
N ALA A 299 8.97 30.58 -4.43
CA ALA A 299 8.53 31.27 -3.22
C ALA A 299 7.14 30.79 -2.76
N GLY A 300 7.00 30.52 -1.46
CA GLY A 300 5.74 30.08 -0.83
C GLY A 300 5.63 28.58 -0.60
N ILE A 301 6.50 27.76 -1.18
CA ILE A 301 6.54 26.31 -0.91
C ILE A 301 7.19 26.07 0.47
N PRO A 302 6.59 25.23 1.34
CA PRO A 302 7.16 24.93 2.65
C PRO A 302 8.51 24.22 2.52
N PRO A 303 9.39 24.33 3.54
CA PRO A 303 10.68 23.64 3.51
C PRO A 303 10.51 22.12 3.44
N PHE A 304 11.38 21.46 2.66
CA PHE A 304 11.35 20.02 2.42
C PHE A 304 12.77 19.44 2.27
N GLY A 305 12.83 18.11 2.21
CA GLY A 305 14.02 17.36 1.82
C GLY A 305 15.04 17.13 2.95
N PRO A 306 16.03 16.26 2.71
CA PRO A 306 17.35 16.35 3.32
C PRO A 306 18.28 17.33 2.57
N LEU A 307 18.05 17.58 1.26
CA LEU A 307 18.84 18.54 0.46
C LEU A 307 18.17 19.92 0.43
N TYR A 308 18.96 20.98 0.54
CA TYR A 308 18.51 22.38 0.51
C TYR A 308 19.66 23.31 0.12
N GLY A 309 19.35 24.43 -0.55
CA GLY A 309 20.36 25.40 -0.97
C GLY A 309 21.48 24.74 -1.76
N ARG A 310 22.74 25.16 -1.53
CA ARG A 310 23.93 24.57 -2.16
C ARG A 310 24.69 23.68 -1.16
N GLN A 311 24.90 22.41 -1.49
CA GLN A 311 25.55 21.41 -0.63
C GLN A 311 26.52 20.53 -1.43
N ILE A 312 27.45 19.87 -0.74
CA ILE A 312 28.33 18.82 -1.29
C ILE A 312 27.93 17.50 -0.65
N VAL A 313 27.74 16.48 -1.48
CA VAL A 313 27.19 15.18 -1.10
C VAL A 313 28.05 14.07 -1.67
N SER A 314 28.31 13.04 -0.87
CA SER A 314 29.08 11.86 -1.31
C SER A 314 28.31 11.02 -2.33
N SER A 315 29.05 10.46 -3.30
CA SER A 315 28.60 9.50 -4.31
C SER A 315 27.85 8.30 -3.72
N SER A 316 28.18 7.89 -2.49
CA SER A 316 27.53 6.74 -1.82
C SER A 316 26.07 7.02 -1.43
N ILE A 317 25.71 8.28 -1.17
CA ILE A 317 24.40 8.66 -0.63
C ILE A 317 23.59 9.56 -1.58
N ILE A 318 24.22 10.17 -2.59
CA ILE A 318 23.59 11.15 -3.50
C ILE A 318 22.30 10.62 -4.14
N SER A 319 22.30 9.36 -4.59
CA SER A 319 21.14 8.80 -5.28
C SER A 319 19.93 8.68 -4.36
N GLU A 320 20.15 8.37 -3.08
CA GLU A 320 19.10 8.22 -2.09
C GLU A 320 18.59 9.59 -1.61
N THR A 321 19.50 10.52 -1.32
CA THR A 321 19.14 11.87 -0.87
C THR A 321 18.41 12.67 -1.94
N VAL A 322 18.77 12.51 -3.22
CA VAL A 322 18.06 13.13 -4.34
C VAL A 322 16.65 12.55 -4.47
N ARG A 323 16.48 11.22 -4.46
CA ARG A 323 15.15 10.59 -4.55
C ARG A 323 14.23 11.02 -3.39
N LEU A 324 14.76 11.04 -2.17
CA LEU A 324 14.00 11.45 -0.99
C LEU A 324 13.64 12.95 -1.03
N THR A 325 14.56 13.80 -1.48
CA THR A 325 14.27 15.22 -1.71
C THR A 325 13.20 15.40 -2.79
N CYS A 326 13.27 14.66 -3.91
CA CYS A 326 12.25 14.71 -4.97
C CYS A 326 10.87 14.35 -4.44
N LEU A 327 10.78 13.30 -3.64
CA LEU A 327 9.53 12.85 -3.05
C LEU A 327 8.91 13.92 -2.14
N ASN A 328 9.72 14.45 -1.21
CA ASN A 328 9.26 15.48 -0.27
C ASN A 328 8.91 16.78 -0.99
N ALA A 329 9.68 17.16 -2.01
CA ALA A 329 9.41 18.32 -2.85
C ALA A 329 8.09 18.18 -3.60
N ASN A 330 7.83 17.01 -4.22
CA ASN A 330 6.60 16.77 -4.96
C ASN A 330 5.38 16.86 -4.02
N LEU A 331 5.47 16.30 -2.81
CA LEU A 331 4.42 16.43 -1.80
C LEU A 331 4.19 17.89 -1.40
N ALA A 332 5.27 18.65 -1.16
CA ALA A 332 5.18 20.06 -0.81
C ALA A 332 4.53 20.90 -1.93
N CYS A 333 4.86 20.62 -3.19
CA CYS A 333 4.25 21.29 -4.35
C CYS A 333 2.77 20.94 -4.49
N GLN A 334 2.38 19.69 -4.27
CA GLN A 334 0.99 19.26 -4.31
C GLN A 334 0.12 19.95 -3.24
N VAL A 335 0.65 20.10 -2.02
CA VAL A 335 -0.01 20.88 -0.96
C VAL A 335 -0.10 22.35 -1.34
N PHE A 336 0.97 22.92 -1.91
CA PHE A 336 1.00 24.32 -2.34
C PHE A 336 -0.03 24.62 -3.44
N HIS A 337 -0.27 23.68 -4.35
CA HIS A 337 -1.24 23.81 -5.45
C HIS A 337 -2.61 23.19 -5.14
N GLN A 338 -2.95 22.97 -3.87
CA GLN A 338 -4.19 22.30 -3.47
C GLN A 338 -5.45 22.93 -4.09
N ASP A 339 -5.50 24.27 -4.20
CA ASP A 339 -6.63 25.01 -4.77
C ASP A 339 -6.68 24.99 -6.31
N LEU A 340 -5.53 24.80 -6.97
CA LEU A 340 -5.38 24.86 -8.43
C LEU A 340 -5.49 23.48 -9.09
N VAL A 341 -4.93 22.46 -8.46
CA VAL A 341 -4.84 21.10 -9.00
C VAL A 341 -5.88 20.18 -8.34
N GLY A 342 -6.52 20.63 -7.26
CA GLY A 342 -7.46 19.81 -6.51
C GLY A 342 -6.73 18.62 -5.90
N PHE A 343 -5.76 18.89 -5.00
CA PHE A 343 -5.03 17.80 -4.35
C PHE A 343 -6.00 16.96 -3.52
N ALA A 344 -6.24 15.75 -4.00
CA ALA A 344 -6.92 14.69 -3.28
C ALA A 344 -6.10 13.42 -3.52
N LEU A 345 -5.78 12.72 -2.43
CA LEU A 345 -5.07 11.45 -2.51
C LEU A 345 -5.83 10.52 -3.48
N ASN A 346 -5.12 9.66 -4.22
CA ASN A 346 -5.75 8.72 -5.16
C ASN A 346 -6.94 7.95 -4.54
N CYS A 347 -6.87 7.65 -3.24
CA CYS A 347 -7.95 7.00 -2.49
C CYS A 347 -9.17 7.91 -2.27
N GLU A 348 -8.96 9.21 -2.04
CA GLU A 348 -10.03 10.18 -1.85
C GLU A 348 -10.75 10.47 -3.18
N GLU A 349 -10.01 10.68 -4.27
CA GLU A 349 -10.61 10.80 -5.61
C GLU A 349 -11.34 9.53 -6.02
N ARG A 350 -10.76 8.35 -5.75
CA ARG A 350 -11.43 7.08 -5.99
C ARG A 350 -12.72 6.95 -5.16
N LEU A 351 -12.72 7.40 -3.91
CA LEU A 351 -13.92 7.41 -3.07
C LEU A 351 -14.99 8.38 -3.62
N LYS A 352 -14.60 9.57 -4.09
CA LYS A 352 -15.52 10.50 -4.77
C LYS A 352 -16.11 9.89 -6.04
N GLN A 353 -15.28 9.26 -6.86
CA GLN A 353 -15.73 8.56 -8.08
C GLN A 353 -16.68 7.41 -7.76
N ILE A 354 -16.40 6.60 -6.73
CA ILE A 354 -17.28 5.52 -6.28
C ILE A 354 -18.62 6.07 -5.78
N LYS A 355 -18.62 7.15 -5.00
CA LYS A 355 -19.85 7.82 -4.55
C LYS A 355 -20.66 8.37 -5.71
N GLN A 356 -20.01 9.00 -6.70
CA GLN A 356 -20.65 9.50 -7.91
C GLN A 356 -21.21 8.37 -8.79
N LEU A 357 -20.49 7.25 -8.91
CA LEU A 357 -20.99 6.04 -9.59
C LEU A 357 -22.20 5.47 -8.87
N GLY A 358 -22.17 5.37 -7.54
CA GLY A 358 -23.31 4.94 -6.73
C GLY A 358 -24.53 5.83 -6.95
N LEU A 359 -24.35 7.16 -7.02
CA LEU A 359 -25.43 8.10 -7.32
C LEU A 359 -25.98 7.94 -8.75
N ARG A 360 -25.11 7.76 -9.76
CA ARG A 360 -25.53 7.56 -11.17
C ARG A 360 -26.27 6.23 -11.37
N LEU A 361 -25.87 5.18 -10.67
CA LEU A 361 -26.48 3.85 -10.76
C LEU A 361 -27.77 3.76 -9.91
N ALA A 362 -27.90 4.57 -8.86
CA ALA A 362 -29.11 4.68 -8.07
C ALA A 362 -30.25 5.44 -8.80
N THR A 363 -29.94 6.22 -9.84
CA THR A 363 -30.94 6.97 -10.61
C THR A 363 -31.56 6.20 -11.79
N THR A 364 -31.09 4.98 -12.09
CA THR A 364 -31.73 4.09 -13.08
C THR A 364 -32.81 3.25 -12.41
N ASP A 365 -34.00 3.85 -12.25
CA ASP A 365 -35.23 3.24 -11.77
C ASP A 365 -35.92 2.41 -12.87
N GLU A 366 -35.18 1.55 -13.58
CA GLU A 366 -35.70 0.79 -14.73
C GLU A 366 -35.39 -0.72 -14.65
N TRP A 367 -35.72 -1.37 -13.55
CA TRP A 367 -35.94 -2.82 -13.56
C TRP A 367 -37.22 -3.17 -12.79
N LYS A 368 -38.36 -2.65 -13.26
CA LYS A 368 -39.64 -3.37 -13.10
C LYS A 368 -39.64 -4.48 -14.13
N ILE A 369 -39.40 -5.71 -13.69
CA ILE A 369 -39.75 -6.90 -14.45
C ILE A 369 -41.16 -7.29 -14.00
N ASP A 370 -42.09 -7.15 -14.95
CA ASP A 370 -43.42 -7.77 -14.94
C ASP A 370 -43.35 -9.30 -14.94
#